data_AF-A0A968BV07-F1
#
_entry.id   AF-A0A968BV07-F1
#
_cell.length_a   1.000
_cell.length_b   1.000
_cell.length_c   1.000
_cell.angle_alpha   90.00
_cell.angle_beta   90.00
_cell.angle_gamma   90.00
#
_symmetry.space_group_name_H-M   'P 1'
#
loop_
_entity.id
_entity.type
_entity.pdbx_description
1 polymer ?
#
loop_
_entity_poly.entity_id
_entity_poly.type
_entity_poly.pdbx_seq_one_letter_code
_entity_poly.pdbx_strand_id
1 'polypeptide(L)'
;REAAGYCRSQGVDIADLAMQFVLQHRTVATTLVGMSKVRSVERNLRSVGVTPDPELLATVLEMIEPAANVVWKEGRPENDDPGAVDKQS
;
A
#
# COMPACT_ATOMS: atom_id res chain seq x y z
N ARG A 1 6.98 -4.66 7.98
CA ARG A 1 7.71 -3.59 8.71
C ARG A 1 9.02 -3.22 8.01
N GLU A 2 9.71 -4.18 7.41
CA GLU A 2 10.94 -3.99 6.65
C GLU A 2 10.82 -2.95 5.54
N ALA A 3 9.89 -3.10 4.58
CA ALA A 3 9.68 -2.14 3.50
C ALA A 3 9.49 -0.70 4.00
N ALA A 4 8.74 -0.49 5.08
CA ALA A 4 8.56 0.83 5.67
C ALA A 4 9.85 1.39 6.28
N GLY A 5 10.72 0.53 6.82
CA GLY A 5 12.06 0.89 7.28
C GLY A 5 12.98 1.26 6.13
N TYR A 6 12.93 0.50 5.04
CA TYR A 6 13.67 0.78 3.82
C TYR A 6 13.26 2.12 3.19
N CYS A 7 11.97 2.40 2.99
CA CYS A 7 11.54 3.71 2.49
C CYS A 7 12.07 4.86 3.36
N ARG A 8 12.00 4.71 4.69
CA ARG A 8 12.52 5.73 5.63
C ARG A 8 14.03 5.93 5.50
N SER A 9 14.82 4.89 5.25
CA SER A 9 16.27 5.03 5.02
C SER A 9 16.57 5.75 3.70
N GLN A 10 15.65 5.70 2.74
CA GLN A 10 15.69 6.47 1.50
C GLN A 10 15.05 7.87 1.61
N GLY A 11 14.61 8.29 2.81
CA GLY A 11 13.97 9.59 3.04
C GLY A 11 12.53 9.70 2.52
N VAL A 12 11.89 8.58 2.19
CA VAL A 12 10.52 8.52 1.68
C VAL A 12 9.60 7.84 2.70
N ASP A 13 8.40 8.37 2.90
CA ASP A 13 7.38 7.67 3.68
C ASP A 13 6.64 6.67 2.79
N ILE A 14 6.53 5.41 3.24
CA ILE A 14 5.89 4.32 2.47
C ILE A 14 4.45 4.63 2.06
N ALA A 15 3.70 5.41 2.85
CA ALA A 15 2.34 5.79 2.47
C ALA A 15 2.32 6.80 1.32
N ASP A 16 3.36 7.64 1.17
CA ASP A 16 3.47 8.53 0.00
C ASP A 16 3.80 7.72 -1.26
N LEU A 17 4.74 6.77 -1.14
CA LEU A 17 5.07 5.84 -2.22
C LEU A 17 3.85 5.02 -2.67
N ALA A 18 3.07 4.50 -1.73
CA ALA A 18 1.85 3.74 -2.02
C ALA A 18 0.79 4.59 -2.75
N MET A 19 0.60 5.85 -2.33
CA MET A 19 -0.30 6.79 -3.00
C MET A 19 0.16 7.11 -4.42
N GLN A 20 1.45 7.35 -4.62
CA GLN A 20 2.02 7.61 -5.95
C GLN A 20 1.86 6.39 -6.87
N PHE A 21 2.10 5.18 -6.35
CA PHE A 21 1.92 3.92 -7.09
C PHE A 21 0.47 3.71 -7.53
N VAL A 22 -0.49 3.77 -6.61
CA VAL A 22 -1.90 3.44 -6.92
C VAL A 22 -2.53 4.46 -7.90
N LEU A 23 -2.14 5.73 -7.80
CA LEU A 23 -2.65 6.78 -8.69
C LEU A 23 -2.14 6.67 -10.14
N GLN A 24 -1.12 5.86 -10.41
CA GLN A 24 -0.66 5.56 -11.77
C GLN A 24 -1.48 4.47 -12.46
N HIS A 25 -2.32 3.73 -11.73
CA HIS A 25 -3.07 2.60 -12.27
C HIS A 25 -4.30 3.07 -13.08
N ARG A 26 -4.12 3.24 -14.39
CA ARG A 26 -5.13 3.85 -15.28
C ARG A 26 -6.45 3.11 -15.41
N THR A 27 -6.52 1.83 -15.05
CA THR A 27 -7.76 1.03 -15.06
C THR A 27 -8.63 1.28 -13.82
N VAL A 28 -8.11 1.94 -12.80
CA VAL A 28 -8.87 2.33 -11.60
C VAL A 28 -9.27 3.79 -11.69
N ALA A 29 -10.58 4.04 -11.67
CA ALA A 29 -11.13 5.40 -11.81
C ALA A 29 -10.97 6.26 -10.55
N THR A 30 -10.95 5.64 -9.37
CA THR A 30 -10.84 6.35 -8.09
C THR A 30 -10.10 5.53 -7.05
N THR A 31 -9.32 6.19 -6.20
CA THR A 31 -8.64 5.58 -5.05
C THR A 31 -9.29 6.13 -3.78
N LEU A 32 -9.91 5.25 -2.99
CA LEU A 32 -10.45 5.61 -1.69
C LEU A 32 -9.34 5.61 -0.64
N VAL A 33 -9.26 6.68 0.15
CA VAL A 33 -8.24 6.84 1.19
C VAL A 33 -8.87 7.28 2.51
N GLY A 34 -8.40 6.69 3.60
CA GLY A 34 -8.83 7.04 4.95
C GLY A 34 -8.05 8.24 5.51
N MET A 35 -8.73 9.13 6.22
CA MET A 35 -8.11 10.27 6.88
C MET A 35 -8.92 10.69 8.10
N SER A 36 -8.25 10.84 9.25
CA SER A 36 -8.86 11.30 10.50
C SER A 36 -8.48 12.74 10.87
N LYS A 37 -7.58 13.37 10.11
CA LYS A 37 -7.01 14.70 10.37
C LYS A 37 -6.77 15.45 9.06
N VAL A 38 -6.91 16.77 9.09
CA VAL A 38 -6.69 17.65 7.92
C VAL A 38 -5.30 17.46 7.31
N ARG A 39 -4.24 17.35 8.13
CA ARG A 39 -2.88 17.08 7.64
C ARG A 39 -2.75 15.80 6.80
N SER A 40 -3.59 14.80 7.04
CA SER A 40 -3.60 13.57 6.24
C SER A 40 -4.23 13.82 4.87
N VAL A 41 -5.25 14.67 4.80
CA VAL A 41 -5.84 15.15 3.53
C VAL A 41 -4.77 15.84 2.70
N GLU A 42 -4.08 16.82 3.29
CA GLU A 42 -3.04 17.60 2.61
C GLU A 42 -1.92 16.70 2.09
N ARG A 43 -1.52 15.70 2.88
CA ARG A 43 -0.50 14.74 2.49
C ARG A 43 -0.94 13.89 1.30
N ASN A 44 -2.18 13.37 1.32
CA ASN A 44 -2.73 12.61 0.18
C ASN A 44 -2.81 13.46 -1.09
N LEU A 45 -3.20 14.73 -0.98
CA LEU A 45 -3.27 15.65 -2.12
C LEU A 45 -1.90 15.91 -2.76
N ARG A 46 -0.81 15.95 -1.97
CA ARG A 46 0.55 16.13 -2.50
C ARG A 46 1.00 14.98 -3.40
N SER A 47 0.42 13.79 -3.28
CA SER A 47 0.77 12.64 -4.13
C SER A 47 0.07 12.67 -5.49
N VAL A 48 -0.94 13.53 -5.68
CA VAL A 48 -1.67 13.61 -6.95
C VAL A 48 -0.76 14.17 -8.05
N GLY A 49 -0.61 13.41 -9.14
CA GLY A 49 0.25 13.79 -10.26
C GLY A 49 1.75 13.56 -10.02
N VAL A 50 2.14 13.03 -8.86
CA VAL A 50 3.53 12.70 -8.54
C VAL A 50 3.81 11.25 -8.95
N THR A 51 4.84 11.06 -9.76
CA THR A 51 5.34 9.73 -10.13
C THR A 51 6.34 9.25 -9.07
N PRO A 52 6.24 8.00 -8.60
CA PRO A 52 7.19 7.47 -7.64
C PRO A 52 8.56 7.27 -8.28
N ASP A 53 9.61 7.26 -7.44
CA ASP A 53 10.92 6.79 -7.86
C ASP A 53 10.81 5.31 -8.28
N PRO A 54 11.17 4.96 -9.53
CA PRO A 54 10.97 3.63 -10.07
C PRO A 54 11.84 2.56 -9.40
N GLU A 55 13.07 2.90 -8.97
CA GLU A 55 13.99 1.95 -8.34
C GLU A 55 13.54 1.66 -6.90
N LEU A 56 13.14 2.71 -6.18
CA LEU A 56 12.55 2.59 -4.85
C LEU A 56 11.29 1.74 -4.89
N LEU A 57 10.39 2.00 -5.86
CA LEU A 57 9.14 1.26 -6.01
C LEU A 57 9.41 -0.22 -6.33
N ALA A 58 10.30 -0.52 -7.27
CA ALA A 58 10.63 -1.89 -7.64
C ALA A 58 11.15 -2.68 -6.42
N THR A 59 12.09 -2.10 -5.68
CA THR A 59 12.65 -2.71 -4.48
C THR A 59 11.58 -2.97 -3.42
N VAL A 60 10.67 -2.02 -3.21
CA VAL A 60 9.57 -2.18 -2.24
C VAL A 60 8.57 -3.26 -2.67
N LEU A 61 8.26 -3.36 -3.97
CA LEU A 61 7.40 -4.41 -4.50
C LEU A 61 8.00 -5.80 -4.29
N GLU A 62 9.32 -5.95 -4.52
CA GLU A 62 10.04 -7.21 -4.24
C GLU A 62 9.98 -7.57 -2.75
N MET A 63 10.16 -6.60 -1.85
CA MET A 63 10.07 -6.83 -0.40
C MET A 63 8.66 -7.27 0.07
N ILE A 64 7.61 -6.90 -0.67
CA ILE A 64 6.21 -7.17 -0.31
C ILE A 64 5.67 -8.41 -1.03
N GLU A 65 6.35 -8.91 -2.07
CA GLU A 65 5.94 -10.06 -2.89
C GLU A 65 5.41 -11.25 -2.07
N PRO A 66 6.05 -11.68 -0.97
CA PRO A 66 5.57 -12.85 -0.21
C PRO A 66 4.20 -12.66 0.45
N ALA A 67 3.74 -11.41 0.59
CA ALA A 67 2.43 -11.05 1.14
C ALA A 67 1.44 -10.60 0.04
N ALA A 68 1.87 -10.50 -1.22
CA ALA A 68 1.01 -10.07 -2.31
C ALA A 68 -0.03 -11.15 -2.64
N ASN A 69 -1.28 -10.74 -2.87
CA ASN A 69 -2.41 -11.63 -3.18
C ASN A 69 -2.69 -12.71 -2.12
N VAL A 70 -2.20 -12.53 -0.90
CA VAL A 70 -2.56 -13.35 0.25
C VAL A 70 -3.86 -12.80 0.83
N VAL A 71 -4.84 -13.69 1.00
CA VAL A 71 -6.08 -13.42 1.72
C VAL A 71 -6.06 -14.16 3.05
N TRP A 72 -6.60 -13.54 4.11
CA TRP A 72 -6.66 -14.12 5.44
C TRP A 72 -8.07 -14.51 5.81
N LYS A 73 -8.21 -15.54 6.64
CA LYS A 73 -9.50 -15.89 7.23
C LYS A 73 -9.96 -14.77 8.15
N GLU A 74 -11.17 -14.26 7.93
CA GLU A 74 -11.71 -13.08 8.59
C GLU A 74 -13.14 -13.31 9.09
N GLY A 75 -13.42 -12.90 10.32
CA GLY A 75 -14.76 -13.00 10.90
C GLY A 75 -15.18 -14.45 11.19
N ARG A 76 -16.31 -14.87 10.59
CA ARG A 76 -16.85 -16.22 10.77
C ARG A 76 -16.43 -17.13 9.62
N PRO A 77 -16.24 -18.44 9.84
CA PRO A 77 -15.74 -19.36 8.82
C PRO A 77 -16.55 -19.37 7.52
N GLU A 78 -17.87 -19.11 7.58
CA GLU A 78 -18.71 -19.03 6.37
C GLU A 78 -18.38 -17.86 5.43
N ASN A 79 -17.60 -16.88 5.87
CA ASN A 79 -17.19 -15.71 5.09
C ASN A 79 -15.75 -15.81 4.55
N ASP A 80 -15.05 -16.93 4.77
CA ASP A 80 -13.67 -17.07 4.32
C ASP A 80 -13.60 -17.05 2.78
N ASP A 81 -12.72 -16.20 2.23
CA ASP A 81 -12.44 -16.17 0.80
C ASP A 81 -11.74 -17.48 0.33
N PRO A 82 -11.95 -17.91 -0.92
CA PRO A 82 -11.24 -19.06 -1.48
C PRO A 82 -9.71 -18.89 -1.39
N GLY A 83 -9.03 -19.82 -0.73
CA GLY A 83 -7.58 -19.77 -0.53
C GLY A 83 -7.12 -18.95 0.68
N ALA A 84 -8.03 -18.49 1.53
CA ALA A 84 -7.72 -17.78 2.77
C ALA A 84 -6.81 -18.61 3.70
N VAL A 85 -5.72 -18.00 4.14
CA VAL A 85 -4.76 -18.59 5.09
C VAL A 85 -5.02 -18.10 6.51
N ASP A 86 -4.50 -18.83 7.50
CA ASP A 86 -4.56 -18.39 8.89
C ASP A 86 -3.69 -17.14 9.09
N LYS A 87 -4.13 -16.24 9.97
CA LYS A 87 -3.38 -15.04 10.32
C LYS A 87 -2.08 -15.42 11.02
N GLN A 88 -0.97 -14.92 10.50
CA GLN A 88 0.32 -14.96 11.20
C GLN A 88 0.36 -13.73 12.13
N SER A 89 0.03 -13.95 13.41
CA SER A 89 0.12 -12.93 14.48
C SER A 89 1.55 -12.73 14.96
#